data_AF-A0A2G9TMT6-F1
#
_entry.id   AF-A0A2G9TMT6-F1
#
_cell.length_a   1.000
_cell.length_b   1.000
_cell.length_c   1.000
_cell.angle_alpha   90.00
_cell.angle_beta   90.00
_cell.angle_gamma   90.00
#
_symmetry.space_group_name_H-M   'P 1'
#
loop_
_entity.id
_entity.type
_entity.pdbx_description
1 polymer ?
#
loop_
_entity_poly.entity_id
_entity_poly.type
_entity_poly.pdbx_seq_one_letter_code
_entity_poly.pdbx_strand_id
1 'polypeptide(L)'
;MTFMWAETIFLEHWWRKQNDTVRKDVKKWVKQKRFDLVTGSWVMTDEANPYFPVTVDNIVEGFQFINKEFDVKPSVLFSLDPFGHSNSIAYLYSQA
;
A
#
# COMPACT_ATOMS: atom_id res chain seq x y z
N MET A 1 10.80 -0.66 -17.89
CA MET A 1 9.63 0.14 -17.49
C MET A 1 9.15 -0.35 -16.14
N THR A 2 8.98 0.57 -15.20
CA THR A 2 8.47 0.37 -13.84
C THR A 2 7.20 1.18 -13.65
N PHE A 3 6.37 0.79 -12.69
CA PHE A 3 5.16 1.51 -12.31
C PHE A 3 4.93 1.37 -10.81
N MET A 4 4.54 2.46 -10.14
CA MET A 4 4.28 2.49 -8.70
C MET A 4 2.78 2.60 -8.45
N TRP A 5 2.31 1.98 -7.37
CA TRP A 5 0.91 2.02 -6.95
C TRP A 5 0.80 2.22 -5.44
N ALA A 6 -0.03 3.17 -4.99
CA ALA A 6 -0.13 3.55 -3.59
C ALA A 6 -1.40 3.01 -2.91
N GLU A 7 -2.56 3.14 -3.55
CA GLU A 7 -3.85 2.88 -2.92
C GLU A 7 -4.23 1.40 -2.98
N THR A 8 -3.99 0.69 -1.87
CA THR A 8 -4.25 -0.75 -1.78
C THR A 8 -5.74 -1.06 -1.92
N ILE A 9 -6.65 -0.20 -1.47
CA ILE A 9 -8.10 -0.40 -1.60
C ILE A 9 -8.53 -0.65 -3.05
N PHE A 10 -8.01 0.13 -3.99
CA PHE A 10 -8.36 0.00 -5.40
C PHE A 10 -7.70 -1.24 -6.02
N LEU A 11 -6.45 -1.51 -5.65
CA LEU A 11 -5.75 -2.71 -6.08
C LEU A 11 -6.50 -3.96 -5.63
N GLU A 12 -6.91 -4.03 -4.36
CA GLU A 12 -7.66 -5.16 -3.82
C GLU A 12 -9.01 -5.32 -4.51
N HIS A 13 -9.76 -4.23 -4.67
CA HIS A 13 -11.05 -4.27 -5.34
C HIS A 13 -10.92 -4.80 -6.78
N TRP A 14 -9.90 -4.36 -7.50
CA TRP A 14 -9.58 -4.86 -8.83
C TRP A 14 -9.12 -6.33 -8.78
N TRP A 15 -8.25 -6.69 -7.85
CA TRP A 15 -7.65 -8.02 -7.68
C TRP A 15 -8.69 -9.13 -7.51
N ARG A 16 -9.74 -8.84 -6.73
CA ARG A 16 -10.85 -9.77 -6.47
C ARG A 16 -11.59 -10.20 -7.75
N LYS A 17 -11.55 -9.38 -8.80
CA LYS A 17 -12.22 -9.64 -10.10
C LYS A 17 -11.32 -10.33 -11.13
N GLN A 18 -10.03 -10.49 -10.85
CA GLN A 18 -9.08 -11.04 -11.83
C GLN A 18 -9.06 -12.56 -11.86
N ASN A 19 -8.78 -13.11 -13.05
CA ASN A 19 -8.54 -14.54 -13.24
C ASN A 19 -7.11 -14.93 -12.86
N ASP A 20 -6.85 -16.24 -12.78
CA ASP A 20 -5.55 -16.77 -12.32
C ASP A 20 -4.37 -16.39 -13.23
N THR A 21 -4.61 -16.25 -14.53
CA THR A 21 -3.57 -15.81 -15.49
C THR A 21 -3.09 -14.41 -15.16
N VAL A 22 -4.01 -13.45 -15.05
CA VAL A 22 -3.69 -12.06 -14.70
C VAL A 22 -3.04 -12.00 -13.32
N ARG A 23 -3.58 -12.73 -12.34
CA ARG A 23 -2.99 -12.78 -10.99
C ARG A 23 -1.56 -13.28 -11.01
N LYS A 24 -1.26 -14.32 -11.78
CA LYS A 24 0.09 -14.87 -11.93
C LYS A 24 1.06 -13.85 -12.54
N ASP A 25 0.62 -13.13 -13.57
CA ASP A 25 1.45 -12.11 -14.22
C ASP A 25 1.76 -10.93 -13.30
N VAL A 26 0.75 -10.42 -12.58
CA VAL A 26 0.96 -9.33 -11.61
C VAL A 26 1.88 -9.78 -10.48
N LYS A 27 1.66 -10.96 -9.88
CA LYS A 27 2.58 -11.50 -8.85
C LYS A 27 4.01 -11.60 -9.37
N LYS A 28 4.20 -12.00 -10.63
CA LYS A 28 5.51 -12.01 -11.28
C LYS A 28 6.10 -10.60 -11.40
N TRP A 29 5.32 -9.60 -11.82
CA TRP A 29 5.80 -8.23 -11.96
C TRP A 29 6.15 -7.59 -10.63
N VAL A 30 5.40 -7.88 -9.57
CA VAL A 30 5.71 -7.44 -8.19
C VAL A 30 7.04 -8.04 -7.73
N LYS A 31 7.22 -9.36 -7.88
CA LYS A 31 8.49 -10.02 -7.54
C LYS A 31 9.69 -9.50 -8.34
N GLN A 32 9.45 -9.08 -9.58
CA GLN A 32 10.46 -8.47 -10.45
C GLN A 32 10.69 -6.97 -10.16
N LYS A 33 9.99 -6.37 -9.19
CA LYS A 33 10.00 -4.92 -8.90
C LYS A 33 9.66 -4.05 -10.12
N ARG A 34 8.86 -4.58 -11.05
CA ARG A 34 8.33 -3.83 -12.20
C ARG A 34 7.02 -3.13 -11.85
N PHE A 35 6.25 -3.73 -10.94
CA PHE A 35 5.07 -3.15 -10.34
C PHE A 35 5.34 -3.01 -8.84
N ASP A 36 5.65 -1.79 -8.40
CA ASP A 36 6.07 -1.51 -7.04
C ASP A 36 4.88 -1.01 -6.21
N LEU A 37 4.64 -1.67 -5.08
CA LEU A 37 3.55 -1.34 -4.17
C LEU A 37 4.12 -0.42 -3.10
N VAL A 38 3.99 0.89 -3.33
CA VAL A 38 4.51 1.94 -2.45
C VAL A 38 3.48 2.30 -1.39
N THR A 39 3.91 2.74 -0.22
CA THR A 39 3.10 3.05 0.97
C THR A 39 2.36 1.84 1.53
N GLY A 40 1.56 1.14 0.72
CA GLY A 40 0.95 -0.14 1.02
C GLY A 40 -0.11 -0.11 2.10
N SER A 41 -0.48 1.06 2.61
CA SER A 41 -1.69 1.23 3.42
C SER A 41 -2.93 1.18 2.53
N TRP A 42 -4.09 1.09 3.16
CA TRP A 42 -5.38 1.00 2.48
C TRP A 42 -5.62 2.20 1.57
N VAL A 43 -5.37 3.41 2.11
CA VAL A 43 -5.34 4.67 1.39
C VAL A 43 -4.10 5.49 1.76
N MET A 44 -3.83 6.53 0.97
CA MET A 44 -3.01 7.66 1.39
C MET A 44 -3.84 8.47 2.39
N THR A 45 -3.52 8.35 3.68
CA THR A 45 -4.31 8.94 4.76
C THR A 45 -4.05 10.43 4.90
N ASP A 46 -5.06 11.19 5.37
CA ASP A 46 -4.82 12.56 5.83
C ASP A 46 -3.82 12.54 7.01
N GLU A 47 -3.00 13.56 7.12
CA GLU A 47 -1.99 13.67 8.17
C GLU A 47 -2.34 14.73 9.23
N ALA A 48 -3.41 15.51 9.02
CA ALA A 48 -3.83 16.57 9.93
C ALA A 48 -4.91 16.13 10.95
N ASN A 49 -5.97 15.48 10.48
CA ASN A 49 -7.18 15.23 11.28
C ASN A 49 -7.39 13.80 11.80
N PRO A 50 -6.87 12.72 11.17
CA PRO A 50 -7.26 11.36 11.57
C PRO A 50 -6.92 11.03 13.02
N TYR A 51 -7.84 10.28 13.63
CA TYR A 51 -7.60 9.68 14.94
C TYR A 51 -6.56 8.58 14.81
N PHE A 52 -5.48 8.66 15.59
CA PHE A 52 -4.29 7.82 15.46
C PHE A 52 -4.55 6.31 15.28
N PRO A 53 -5.44 5.65 16.06
CA PRO A 53 -5.79 4.24 15.83
C PRO A 53 -6.31 3.93 14.43
N VAL A 54 -7.09 4.82 13.82
CA VAL A 54 -7.62 4.62 12.45
C VAL A 54 -6.49 4.67 11.42
N THR A 55 -5.46 5.49 11.66
CA THR A 55 -4.25 5.50 10.82
C THR A 55 -3.49 4.17 10.92
N VAL A 56 -3.42 3.58 12.12
CA VAL A 56 -2.81 2.26 12.31
C VAL A 56 -3.61 1.19 11.57
N ASP A 57 -4.94 1.16 11.74
CA ASP A 57 -5.81 0.22 11.03
C ASP A 57 -5.65 0.36 9.50
N ASN A 58 -5.61 1.59 8.98
CA ASN A 58 -5.34 1.87 7.57
C ASN A 58 -4.03 1.25 7.07
N ILE A 59 -2.95 1.31 7.86
CA ILE A 59 -1.67 0.67 7.49
C ILE A 59 -1.79 -0.85 7.54
N VAL A 60 -2.36 -1.39 8.62
CA VAL A 60 -2.49 -2.83 8.85
C VAL A 60 -3.31 -3.50 7.75
N GLU A 61 -4.47 -2.94 7.39
CA GLU A 61 -5.36 -3.50 6.36
C GLU A 61 -4.64 -3.65 5.01
N GLY A 62 -3.95 -2.60 4.57
CA GLY A 62 -3.21 -2.66 3.31
C GLY A 62 -2.03 -3.64 3.36
N PHE A 63 -1.25 -3.63 4.45
CA PHE A 63 -0.10 -4.53 4.62
C PHE A 63 -0.54 -6.00 4.66
N GLN A 64 -1.65 -6.32 5.33
CA GLN A 64 -2.18 -7.68 5.39
C GLN A 64 -2.56 -8.19 4.00
N PHE A 65 -3.25 -7.39 3.20
CA PHE A 65 -3.58 -7.74 1.82
C PHE A 65 -2.32 -7.98 0.99
N ILE A 66 -1.36 -7.05 1.04
CA ILE A 66 -0.14 -7.14 0.24
C ILE A 66 0.68 -8.38 0.62
N ASN A 67 0.86 -8.62 1.92
CA ASN A 67 1.59 -9.77 2.42
C ASN A 67 0.91 -11.08 1.99
N LYS A 68 -0.42 -11.18 2.14
CA LYS A 68 -1.18 -12.38 1.78
C LYS A 68 -1.13 -12.70 0.29
N GLU A 69 -1.27 -11.70 -0.57
CA GLU A 69 -1.40 -11.92 -2.01
C GLU A 69 -0.07 -11.93 -2.75
N PHE A 70 0.88 -11.09 -2.33
CA PHE A 70 2.13 -10.88 -3.07
C PHE A 70 3.38 -11.36 -2.33
N ASP A 71 3.29 -11.63 -1.02
CA ASP A 71 4.42 -12.07 -0.17
C ASP A 71 5.59 -11.06 -0.23
N VAL A 72 5.25 -9.77 -0.12
CA VAL A 72 6.21 -8.65 -0.11
C VAL A 72 5.84 -7.65 0.98
N LYS A 73 6.85 -6.89 1.43
CA LYS A 73 6.69 -5.77 2.34
C LYS A 73 7.04 -4.46 1.62
N PRO A 74 6.10 -3.49 1.52
CA PRO A 74 6.36 -2.15 1.02
C PRO A 74 7.51 -1.49 1.79
N SER A 75 8.43 -0.83 1.08
CA SER A 75 9.62 -0.20 1.69
C SER A 75 9.74 1.30 1.48
N VAL A 76 8.89 1.89 0.63
CA VAL A 76 8.92 3.30 0.28
C VAL A 76 7.60 3.92 0.71
N LEU A 77 7.66 4.97 1.53
CA LEU A 77 6.51 5.81 1.83
C LEU A 77 6.35 6.85 0.71
N PHE A 78 5.16 6.86 0.11
CA PHE A 78 4.72 7.80 -0.92
C PHE A 78 3.48 8.56 -0.42
N SER A 79 3.68 9.84 -0.11
CA SER A 79 2.64 10.76 0.39
C SER A 79 2.78 12.07 -0.37
N LEU A 80 1.88 12.33 -1.33
CA LEU A 80 1.94 13.51 -2.21
C LEU A 80 0.78 14.49 -2.02
N ASP A 81 -0.38 13.98 -1.59
CA ASP A 81 -1.64 14.74 -1.59
C ASP A 81 -2.24 15.04 -0.19
N PRO A 82 -1.68 14.60 0.95
CA PRO A 82 -2.11 15.16 2.23
C PRO A 82 -1.77 16.65 2.32
N PHE A 83 -2.72 17.43 2.82
CA PHE A 83 -2.58 18.88 2.94
C PHE A 83 -1.80 19.26 4.21
N GLY A 84 -0.50 19.00 4.18
CA GLY A 84 0.40 19.06 5.33
C GLY A 84 0.83 17.66 5.77
N HIS A 85 2.01 17.56 6.39
CA HIS A 85 2.58 16.28 6.81
C HIS A 85 2.75 16.22 8.33
N SER A 86 2.57 15.02 8.87
CA SER A 86 2.73 14.70 10.29
C SER A 86 3.93 13.79 10.51
N ASN A 87 4.71 14.08 11.55
CA ASN A 87 5.77 13.21 12.01
C ASN A 87 5.25 11.82 12.47
N SER A 88 3.97 11.71 12.79
CA SER A 88 3.34 10.47 13.23
C SER A 88 3.33 9.43 12.13
N ILE A 89 3.08 9.81 10.87
CA ILE A 89 3.10 8.89 9.74
C ILE A 89 4.52 8.35 9.52
N ALA A 90 5.51 9.24 9.47
CA ALA A 90 6.91 8.83 9.33
C ALA A 90 7.35 7.88 10.46
N TYR A 91 6.93 8.17 11.70
CA TYR A 91 7.20 7.30 12.85
C TYR A 91 6.53 5.92 12.70
N LEU A 92 5.24 5.87 12.39
CA LEU A 92 4.51 4.61 12.22
C LEU A 92 5.14 3.73 11.14
N TYR A 93 5.51 4.31 10.00
CA TYR A 93 6.20 3.59 8.93
C TYR A 93 7.61 3.11 9.29
N SER A 94 8.27 3.73 10.27
CA SER A 94 9.55 3.23 10.80
C SER A 94 9.38 1.98 11.69
N GLN A 95 8.19 1.75 12.24
CA GLN A 95 7.88 0.62 13.12
C GLN A 95 7.16 -0.52 12.39
N ALA A 96 6.54 -0.23 11.24
CA ALA A 96 5.80 -1.18 10.40
C ALA A 96 6.72 -2.23 9.76
#